data_AF-A0A955E5P7-F1
#
_entry.id   AF-A0A955E5P7-F1
#
_cell.length_a   1.000
_cell.length_b   1.000
_cell.length_c   1.000
_cell.angle_alpha   90.00
_cell.angle_beta   90.00
_cell.angle_gamma   90.00
#
_symmetry.space_group_name_H-M   'P 1'
#
loop_
_entity.id
_entity.type
_entity.pdbx_description
1 polymer ?
#
loop_
_entity_poly.entity_id
_entity_poly.type
_entity_poly.pdbx_seq_one_letter_code
_entity_poly.pdbx_strand_id
1 'polypeptide(L)'
;MVLSFGVAVVAGVGLAGSYFFRILDSSFASICLAASVLGFLLSIITMFFYGVALGLTRIRHTKQICKAHAYLCPACTYDLSGRDPSDDRCPECGFVAPKREYVRLWCKLLRSRF
;
A
#
# COMPACT_ATOMS: atom_id res chain seq x y z
N MET A 1 29.89 -56.37 39.23
CA MET A 1 29.57 -56.31 37.78
C MET A 1 28.21 -55.67 37.49
N VAL A 2 27.16 -55.90 38.30
CA VAL A 2 25.81 -55.35 38.06
C VAL A 2 25.73 -53.81 38.23
N LEU A 3 26.47 -53.23 39.18
CA LEU A 3 26.50 -51.77 39.38
C LEU A 3 27.08 -51.00 38.18
N SER A 4 28.06 -51.58 37.46
CA SER A 4 28.73 -50.92 36.33
C SER A 4 27.84 -50.85 35.08
N PHE A 5 26.98 -51.85 34.89
CA PHE A 5 26.02 -51.89 33.78
C PHE A 5 24.89 -50.87 33.96
N GLY A 6 24.39 -50.69 35.18
CA GLY A 6 23.33 -49.71 35.46
C GLY A 6 23.76 -48.27 35.17
N VAL A 7 24.99 -47.90 35.54
CA VAL A 7 25.53 -46.56 35.30
C VAL A 7 25.75 -46.28 33.80
N ALA A 8 26.19 -47.29 33.04
CA ALA A 8 26.40 -47.16 31.60
C ALA A 8 25.08 -46.97 30.83
N VAL A 9 24.01 -47.65 31.22
CA VAL A 9 22.68 -47.51 30.59
C VAL A 9 22.07 -46.15 30.91
N VAL A 10 22.16 -45.69 32.17
CA VAL A 10 21.64 -44.36 32.56
C VAL A 10 22.40 -43.23 31.86
N ALA A 11 23.73 -43.32 31.76
CA ALA A 11 24.55 -42.36 31.02
C ALA A 11 24.25 -42.38 29.51
N GLY A 12 24.07 -43.57 28.92
CA GLY A 12 23.73 -43.72 27.50
C GLY A 12 22.37 -43.12 27.15
N VAL A 13 21.35 -43.35 27.97
CA VAL A 13 20.00 -42.78 27.77
C VAL A 13 20.01 -41.25 27.98
N GLY A 14 20.75 -40.75 28.97
CA GLY A 14 20.90 -39.31 29.20
C GLY A 14 21.59 -38.59 28.05
N LEU A 15 22.68 -39.17 27.51
CA LEU A 15 23.38 -38.60 26.36
C LEU A 15 22.54 -38.65 25.09
N ALA A 16 21.85 -39.76 24.82
CA ALA A 16 20.94 -39.88 23.67
C ALA A 16 19.76 -38.89 23.75
N GLY A 17 19.18 -38.71 24.93
CA GLY A 17 18.11 -37.73 25.16
C GLY A 17 18.57 -36.30 24.93
N SER A 18 19.75 -35.93 25.42
CA SER A 18 20.31 -34.57 25.24
C SER A 18 20.64 -34.26 23.78
N TYR A 19 21.12 -35.24 23.01
CA TYR A 19 21.35 -35.09 21.56
C TYR A 19 20.04 -34.94 20.79
N PHE A 20 19.02 -35.73 21.13
CA PHE A 20 17.71 -35.66 20.49
C PHE A 20 17.04 -34.29 20.75
N PHE A 21 17.13 -33.78 21.98
CA PHE A 21 16.62 -32.46 22.35
C PHE A 21 17.33 -31.34 21.59
N ARG A 22 18.66 -31.42 21.44
CA ARG A 22 19.46 -30.45 20.66
C ARG A 22 19.11 -30.45 19.17
N ILE A 23 18.84 -31.61 18.60
CA ILE A 23 18.44 -31.75 17.19
C ILE A 23 17.02 -31.20 17.00
N LEU A 24 16.11 -31.42 17.95
CA LEU A 24 14.80 -30.79 17.96
C LEU A 24 14.92 -29.27 18.02
N ASP A 25 15.65 -28.71 18.99
CA ASP A 25 15.82 -27.25 19.14
C ASP A 25 16.39 -26.59 17.89
N SER A 26 17.39 -27.22 17.25
CA SER A 26 17.96 -26.71 15.98
C SER A 26 16.97 -26.75 14.82
N SER A 27 16.08 -27.75 14.79
CA SER A 27 15.05 -27.89 13.76
C SER A 27 13.92 -26.88 13.97
N PHE A 28 13.51 -26.63 15.22
CA PHE A 28 12.53 -25.60 15.55
C PHE A 28 13.06 -24.20 15.25
N ALA A 29 14.32 -23.90 15.58
CA ALA A 29 14.95 -22.61 15.28
C ALA A 29 14.97 -22.31 13.76
N SER A 30 15.27 -23.30 12.93
CA SER A 30 15.30 -23.12 11.47
C SER A 30 13.90 -22.94 10.87
N ILE A 31 12.90 -23.66 11.38
CA ILE A 31 11.49 -23.49 10.97
C ILE A 31 10.98 -22.09 11.38
N CYS A 32 11.28 -21.63 12.59
CA CYS A 32 10.89 -20.29 13.05
C CYS A 32 11.55 -19.19 12.23
N LEU A 33 12.84 -19.32 11.90
CA LEU A 33 13.54 -18.38 11.02
C LEU A 33 12.91 -18.37 9.63
N ALA A 34 12.68 -19.54 9.02
CA ALA A 34 12.04 -19.63 7.71
C ALA A 34 10.63 -19.00 7.71
N ALA A 35 9.82 -19.27 8.72
CA ALA A 35 8.48 -18.69 8.87
C ALA A 35 8.54 -17.17 9.04
N SER A 36 9.49 -16.66 9.83
CA SER A 36 9.67 -15.22 10.02
C SER A 36 10.07 -14.52 8.72
N VAL A 37 11.02 -15.09 7.95
CA VAL A 37 11.44 -14.55 6.66
C VAL A 37 10.28 -14.53 5.67
N LEU A 38 9.50 -15.62 5.60
CA LEU A 38 8.35 -15.73 4.70
C LEU A 38 7.25 -14.73 5.08
N GLY A 39 7.01 -14.54 6.39
CA GLY A 39 6.11 -13.52 6.91
C GLY A 39 6.55 -12.10 6.55
N PHE A 40 7.85 -11.78 6.71
CA PHE A 40 8.40 -10.49 6.32
C PHE A 40 8.21 -10.22 4.81
N LEU A 41 8.49 -11.21 3.96
CA LEU A 41 8.30 -11.07 2.50
C LEU A 41 6.83 -10.79 2.15
N LEU A 42 5.89 -11.52 2.74
CA LEU A 42 4.46 -11.29 2.53
C LEU A 42 4.02 -9.90 3.03
N SER A 43 4.58 -9.43 4.14
CA SER A 43 4.28 -8.08 4.65
C SER A 43 4.73 -6.97 3.70
N ILE A 44 5.91 -7.12 3.09
CA ILE A 44 6.43 -6.16 2.09
C ILE A 44 5.55 -6.16 0.84
N ILE A 45 5.17 -7.35 0.36
CA ILE A 45 4.31 -7.50 -0.82
C ILE A 45 2.95 -6.85 -0.58
N THR A 46 2.32 -7.10 0.58
CA THR A 46 1.02 -6.52 0.91
C THR A 46 1.10 -5.00 1.04
N MET A 47 2.14 -4.45 1.68
CA MET A 47 2.39 -3.00 1.75
C MET A 47 2.50 -2.37 0.36
N PHE A 48 3.24 -3.03 -0.56
CA PHE A 48 3.39 -2.56 -1.94
C PHE A 48 2.04 -2.52 -2.67
N PHE A 49 1.27 -3.60 -2.62
CA PHE A 49 -0.06 -3.64 -3.25
C PHE A 49 -1.01 -2.62 -2.66
N TYR A 50 -0.97 -2.40 -1.33
CA TYR A 50 -1.80 -1.40 -0.67
C TYR A 50 -1.44 0.02 -1.11
N GLY A 51 -0.13 0.33 -1.22
CA GLY A 51 0.35 1.61 -1.75
C GLY A 51 -0.06 1.85 -3.20
N VAL A 52 0.04 0.83 -4.06
CA VAL A 52 -0.40 0.92 -5.46
C VAL A 52 -1.92 1.10 -5.55
N ALA A 53 -2.69 0.36 -4.76
CA ALA A 53 -4.15 0.47 -4.72
C ALA A 53 -4.59 1.88 -4.29
N LEU A 54 -3.99 2.43 -3.22
CA LEU A 54 -4.23 3.80 -2.75
C LEU A 54 -3.83 4.85 -3.80
N GLY A 55 -2.71 4.65 -4.50
CA GLY A 55 -2.29 5.53 -5.59
C GLY A 55 -3.31 5.56 -6.73
N LEU A 56 -3.79 4.40 -7.16
CA LEU A 56 -4.78 4.27 -8.22
C LEU A 56 -6.15 4.86 -7.83
N THR A 57 -6.63 4.61 -6.61
CA THR A 57 -7.90 5.20 -6.13
C THR A 57 -7.79 6.71 -6.04
N ARG A 58 -6.66 7.25 -5.54
CA ARG A 58 -6.43 8.69 -5.48
C ARG A 58 -6.50 9.33 -6.86
N ILE A 59 -5.86 8.75 -7.88
CA ILE A 59 -5.89 9.24 -9.27
C ILE A 59 -7.31 9.18 -9.84
N ARG A 60 -8.05 8.09 -9.59
CA ARG A 60 -9.44 7.96 -10.07
C ARG A 60 -10.35 9.00 -9.44
N HIS A 61 -10.24 9.20 -8.12
CA HIS A 61 -11.00 10.23 -7.40
C HIS A 61 -10.68 11.63 -7.91
N THR A 62 -9.39 11.99 -8.09
CA THR A 62 -9.04 13.31 -8.62
C THR A 62 -9.63 13.52 -10.00
N LYS A 63 -9.58 12.53 -10.89
CA LYS A 63 -10.19 12.61 -12.23
C LYS A 63 -11.70 12.82 -12.17
N GLN A 64 -12.40 12.16 -11.26
CA GLN A 64 -13.85 12.33 -11.09
C GLN A 64 -14.19 13.73 -10.57
N ILE A 65 -13.43 14.23 -9.58
CA ILE A 65 -13.61 15.58 -9.04
C ILE A 65 -13.33 16.64 -10.11
N CYS A 66 -12.25 16.49 -10.90
CA CYS A 66 -11.98 17.41 -12.01
C CYS A 66 -13.12 17.45 -13.04
N LYS A 67 -13.75 16.29 -13.32
CA LYS A 67 -14.90 16.22 -14.24
C LYS A 67 -16.13 16.91 -13.65
N ALA A 68 -16.39 16.71 -12.36
CA ALA A 68 -17.49 17.38 -11.68
C ALA A 68 -17.32 18.91 -11.69
N HIS A 69 -16.08 19.39 -11.50
CA HIS A 69 -15.78 20.82 -11.51
C HIS A 69 -15.49 21.39 -12.90
N ALA A 70 -15.58 20.59 -13.97
CA ALA A 70 -15.31 21.03 -15.34
C ALA A 70 -16.21 22.19 -15.78
N TYR A 71 -17.38 22.29 -15.18
CA TYR A 71 -18.39 23.31 -15.45
C TYR A 71 -18.24 24.52 -14.54
N LEU A 72 -17.33 24.52 -13.57
CA LEU A 72 -17.12 25.66 -12.67
C LEU A 72 -15.95 26.49 -13.15
N CYS A 73 -16.07 27.82 -13.04
CA CYS A 73 -14.93 28.70 -13.29
C CYS A 73 -13.81 28.43 -12.26
N PRO A 74 -12.54 28.22 -12.69
CA PRO A 74 -11.44 27.95 -11.77
C PRO A 74 -11.02 29.18 -10.93
N ALA A 75 -11.49 30.38 -11.30
CA ALA A 75 -11.22 31.62 -10.58
C ALA A 75 -12.33 31.97 -9.58
N CYS A 76 -13.59 32.07 -10.03
CA CYS A 76 -14.72 32.52 -9.20
C CYS A 76 -15.74 31.43 -8.86
N THR A 77 -15.53 30.18 -9.31
CA THR A 77 -16.46 29.05 -9.09
C THR A 77 -17.87 29.21 -9.65
N TYR A 78 -18.10 30.21 -10.51
CA TYR A 78 -19.37 30.38 -11.21
C TYR A 78 -19.68 29.19 -12.12
N ASP A 79 -20.95 28.78 -12.19
CA ASP A 79 -21.39 27.66 -13.02
C ASP A 79 -21.54 28.06 -14.49
N LEU A 80 -20.80 27.36 -15.36
CA LEU A 80 -20.70 27.53 -16.80
C LEU A 80 -21.43 26.38 -17.55
N SER A 81 -22.19 25.54 -16.84
CA SER A 81 -22.92 24.39 -17.40
C SER A 81 -23.87 24.78 -18.54
N GLY A 82 -24.64 25.86 -18.35
CA GLY A 82 -25.63 26.37 -19.31
C GLY A 82 -25.07 27.24 -20.44
N ARG A 83 -23.75 27.39 -20.54
CA ARG A 83 -23.14 28.35 -21.47
C ARG A 83 -22.81 27.76 -22.84
N ASP A 84 -22.98 28.59 -23.86
CA ASP A 84 -22.59 28.30 -25.23
C ASP A 84 -21.12 27.82 -25.29
N PRO A 85 -20.82 26.68 -25.94
CA PRO A 85 -19.46 26.14 -26.04
C PRO A 85 -18.45 27.06 -26.71
N SER A 86 -18.91 28.07 -27.45
CA SER A 86 -18.08 29.03 -28.17
C SER A 86 -17.57 30.20 -27.30
N ASP A 87 -18.11 30.36 -26.09
CA ASP A 87 -17.84 31.53 -25.26
C ASP A 87 -16.80 31.22 -24.16
N ASP A 88 -15.55 31.57 -24.45
CA ASP A 88 -14.37 31.22 -23.64
C ASP A 88 -14.17 32.10 -22.39
N ARG A 89 -15.00 33.15 -22.17
CA ARG A 89 -14.73 34.16 -21.13
C ARG A 89 -15.77 34.16 -20.01
N CYS A 90 -15.44 33.79 -18.77
CA CYS A 90 -16.40 33.82 -17.65
C CYS A 90 -17.13 35.19 -17.52
N PRO A 91 -18.47 35.22 -17.39
CA PRO A 91 -19.25 36.47 -17.34
C PRO A 91 -19.05 37.25 -16.04
N GLU A 92 -18.80 36.57 -14.92
CA GLU A 92 -18.65 37.19 -13.60
C GLU A 92 -17.24 37.77 -13.39
N CYS A 93 -16.20 36.99 -13.66
CA CYS A 93 -14.82 37.38 -13.35
C CYS A 93 -13.99 37.75 -14.58
N GLY A 94 -14.53 37.58 -15.79
CA GLY A 94 -13.81 37.87 -17.03
C GLY A 94 -12.68 36.88 -17.37
N PHE A 95 -12.52 35.80 -16.60
CA PHE A 95 -11.48 34.79 -16.84
C PHE A 95 -11.63 34.14 -18.21
N VAL A 96 -10.58 34.18 -19.03
CA VAL A 96 -10.60 33.66 -20.41
C VAL A 96 -9.87 32.32 -20.46
N ALA A 97 -10.61 31.25 -20.72
CA ALA A 97 -10.04 29.95 -21.03
C ALA A 97 -11.03 29.11 -21.86
N PRO A 98 -10.54 28.37 -22.86
CA PRO A 98 -11.40 27.53 -23.67
C PRO A 98 -12.04 26.41 -22.83
N LYS A 99 -13.29 26.07 -23.15
CA LYS A 99 -14.08 25.11 -22.34
C LYS A 99 -13.38 23.75 -22.16
N ARG A 100 -12.62 23.33 -23.19
CA ARG A 100 -11.83 22.09 -23.20
C ARG A 100 -10.65 22.12 -22.21
N GLU A 101 -10.20 23.30 -21.79
CA GLU A 101 -9.03 23.50 -20.94
C GLU A 101 -9.39 23.67 -19.46
N TYR A 102 -10.66 23.95 -19.12
CA TYR A 102 -11.13 24.01 -17.73
C TYR A 102 -10.85 22.74 -16.93
N VAL A 103 -11.07 21.56 -17.52
CA VAL A 103 -10.77 20.27 -16.87
C VAL A 103 -9.28 20.18 -16.54
N ARG A 104 -8.41 20.64 -17.45
CA ARG A 104 -6.95 20.63 -17.23
C ARG A 104 -6.55 21.61 -16.14
N LEU A 105 -7.12 22.82 -16.15
CA LEU A 105 -6.88 23.85 -15.13
C LEU A 105 -7.32 23.37 -13.74
N TRP A 106 -8.51 22.79 -13.62
CA TRP A 106 -8.99 22.20 -12.37
C TRP A 106 -8.14 21.03 -11.91
N CYS A 107 -7.74 20.13 -12.80
CA CYS A 107 -6.82 19.05 -12.46
C CYS A 107 -5.44 19.56 -12.03
N LYS A 108 -4.94 20.66 -12.62
CA LYS A 108 -3.68 21.29 -12.21
C LYS A 108 -3.80 21.91 -10.82
N LEU A 109 -4.89 22.63 -10.55
CA LEU A 109 -5.21 23.22 -9.25
C LEU A 109 -5.34 22.15 -8.15
N LEU A 110 -6.14 21.10 -8.40
CA LEU A 110 -6.33 20.00 -7.46
C LEU A 110 -5.03 19.23 -7.22
N ARG A 111 -4.19 19.01 -8.24
CA ARG A 111 -2.87 18.40 -8.08
C ARG A 111 -1.90 19.28 -7.29
N SER A 112 -2.00 20.61 -7.35
CA SER A 112 -1.14 21.49 -6.56
C SER A 112 -1.51 21.56 -5.08
N ARG A 113 -2.76 21.23 -4.74
CA ARG A 113 -3.31 21.31 -3.37
C ARG A 113 -3.21 19.99 -2.59
N PHE A 114 -2.98 18.87 -3.27
CA PHE A 114 -2.98 17.50 -2.71
C PHE A 114 -1.70 16.76 -3.05
#